data_AF-A0A2V8F4H4-F1
#
_entry.id   AF-A0A2V8F4H4-F1
#
_cell.length_a   1.000
_cell.length_b   1.000
_cell.length_c   1.000
_cell.angle_alpha   90.00
_cell.angle_beta   90.00
_cell.angle_gamma   90.00
#
_symmetry.space_group_name_H-M   'P 1'
#
loop_
_entity.id
_entity.type
_entity.pdbx_description
1 polymer ?
#
loop_
_entity_poly.entity_id
_entity_poly.type
_entity_poly.pdbx_seq_one_letter_code
_entity_poly.pdbx_strand_id
1 'polypeptide(L)'
;MIDIPILLDRFCYRYPSLLVDAITEYEAGRRLVAVKNVTVNEEFFQGHFPGAPLLPAVLMLESLAQVAAILLLQRADAPANARVSLRGVNDAKFRRQVVPGDRLRLEISLGRRRSSLARAQAVAFVGDQVVAEAELLLGLVPDRTEIDPSAIVHPLAQIGEGTTIGPHATIGAHVRIGANCRIGASAVIDGWTEIGDECEIYPFASIGQVPQDLKFRGEETRLAIGRRNIFREFVTVHRGTQGGGGKTTIGSRNVFMAYVHVAHDCHVGDNTIFGNMATLGGHVTVEDCVNISAGSGVHQFCRVGRHAFIGGYSVVTKDALPYARTVGSR
;
A
#
# COMPACT_ATOMS: atom_id res chain seq x y z
N MET A 1 -9.50 -11.20 7.71
CA MET A 1 -8.54 -11.56 8.77
C MET A 1 -7.65 -10.35 9.00
N ILE A 2 -7.42 -9.93 10.24
CA ILE A 2 -6.57 -8.77 10.55
C ILE A 2 -5.11 -9.23 10.49
N ASP A 3 -4.31 -8.60 9.62
CA ASP A 3 -2.87 -8.87 9.49
C ASP A 3 -2.11 -8.02 10.50
N ILE A 4 -1.63 -8.66 11.57
CA ILE A 4 -0.95 -8.00 12.69
C ILE A 4 0.39 -7.38 12.25
N PRO A 5 1.30 -8.11 11.57
CA PRO A 5 2.57 -7.53 11.10
C PRO A 5 2.41 -6.25 10.27
N ILE A 6 1.51 -6.24 9.28
CA ILE A 6 1.32 -5.08 8.40
C ILE A 6 0.82 -3.85 9.18
N LEU A 7 -0.03 -4.06 10.19
CA LEU A 7 -0.58 -2.95 10.98
C LEU A 7 0.41 -2.44 12.01
N LEU A 8 1.23 -3.31 12.60
CA LEU A 8 2.25 -2.92 13.55
C LEU A 8 3.42 -2.19 12.87
N ASP A 9 3.70 -2.44 11.58
CA ASP A 9 4.62 -1.60 10.79
C ASP A 9 4.16 -0.13 10.67
N ARG A 10 2.86 0.14 10.90
CA ARG A 10 2.29 1.51 10.92
C ARG A 10 2.32 2.15 12.31
N PHE A 11 2.73 1.42 13.34
CA PHE A 11 3.03 2.03 14.62
C PHE A 11 4.35 2.82 14.50
N CYS A 12 4.47 3.95 15.19
CA CYS A 12 5.68 4.78 15.13
C CYS A 12 6.91 4.13 15.80
N TYR A 13 6.72 3.01 16.51
CA TYR A 13 7.77 2.28 17.22
C TYR A 13 7.86 0.86 16.66
N ARG A 14 9.04 0.50 16.13
CA ARG A 14 9.33 -0.77 15.45
C ARG A 14 10.51 -1.46 16.15
N TYR A 15 10.49 -2.80 16.16
CA TYR A 15 11.56 -3.75 16.49
C TYR A 15 12.43 -3.44 17.74
N PRO A 16 12.61 -4.39 18.67
CA PRO A 16 12.34 -5.83 18.53
C PRO A 16 10.91 -6.29 18.84
N SER A 17 10.04 -5.42 19.32
CA SER A 17 8.90 -5.89 20.12
C SER A 17 7.57 -5.93 19.34
N LEU A 18 7.36 -6.88 18.43
CA LEU A 18 5.98 -7.31 18.13
C LEU A 18 5.50 -8.12 19.33
N LEU A 19 4.64 -7.53 20.17
CA LEU A 19 4.29 -8.14 21.46
C LEU A 19 2.92 -8.82 21.46
N VAL A 20 2.14 -8.67 20.39
CA VAL A 20 0.78 -9.21 20.28
C VAL A 20 0.81 -10.47 19.41
N ASP A 21 0.40 -11.60 19.97
CA ASP A 21 0.44 -12.89 19.27
C ASP A 21 -0.82 -13.17 18.45
N ALA A 22 -1.98 -12.77 18.96
CA ALA A 22 -3.26 -13.07 18.33
C ALA A 22 -4.35 -12.09 18.75
N ILE A 23 -5.29 -11.84 17.85
CA ILE A 23 -6.55 -11.13 18.14
C ILE A 23 -7.65 -12.18 18.33
N THR A 24 -8.33 -12.15 19.47
CA THR A 24 -9.36 -13.14 19.82
C THR A 24 -10.78 -12.59 19.68
N GLU A 25 -10.98 -11.29 19.85
CA GLU A 25 -12.27 -10.63 19.65
C GLU A 25 -12.08 -9.27 18.98
N TYR A 26 -13.02 -8.90 18.12
CA TYR A 26 -12.98 -7.61 17.42
C TYR A 26 -14.39 -7.08 17.15
N GLU A 27 -14.67 -5.88 17.66
CA GLU A 27 -15.84 -5.08 17.35
C GLU A 27 -15.37 -3.76 16.71
N ALA A 28 -15.64 -3.62 15.41
CA ALA A 28 -15.07 -2.56 14.58
C ALA A 28 -15.27 -1.16 15.17
N GLY A 29 -14.16 -0.44 15.35
CA GLY A 29 -14.15 0.93 15.87
C GLY A 29 -14.55 1.10 17.34
N ARG A 30 -14.80 0.01 18.08
CA ARG A 30 -15.24 0.06 19.47
C ARG A 30 -14.36 -0.73 20.43
N ARG A 31 -14.13 -2.02 20.18
CA ARG A 31 -13.45 -2.92 21.12
C ARG A 31 -12.55 -3.91 20.39
N LEU A 32 -11.41 -4.24 20.98
CA LEU A 32 -10.53 -5.30 20.50
C LEU A 32 -9.93 -6.04 21.69
N VAL A 33 -9.92 -7.37 21.61
CA VAL A 33 -9.27 -8.24 22.59
C VAL A 33 -8.16 -9.02 21.89
N ALA A 34 -6.98 -8.97 22.47
CA ALA A 34 -5.82 -9.66 21.96
C ALA A 34 -5.08 -10.41 23.06
N VAL A 35 -4.11 -11.22 22.66
CA VAL A 35 -3.33 -12.08 23.53
C VAL A 35 -1.85 -11.82 23.34
N LYS A 36 -1.12 -11.80 24.46
CA LYS A 36 0.34 -11.92 24.53
C LYS A 36 0.70 -13.07 25.47
N ASN A 37 1.41 -14.06 24.96
CA ASN A 37 2.02 -15.12 25.74
C ASN A 37 3.37 -14.60 26.25
N VAL A 38 3.61 -14.73 27.55
CA VAL A 38 4.83 -14.26 28.18
C VAL A 38 5.80 -15.43 28.23
N THR A 39 6.82 -15.41 27.39
CA THR A 39 7.74 -16.54 27.24
C THR A 39 9.09 -16.20 27.84
N VAL A 40 9.74 -17.19 28.49
CA VAL A 40 11.07 -17.00 29.08
C VAL A 40 12.15 -16.67 28.03
N ASN A 41 11.87 -16.97 26.76
CA ASN A 41 12.77 -16.73 25.64
C ASN A 41 12.76 -15.27 25.15
N GLU A 42 11.88 -14.41 25.68
CA GLU A 42 11.90 -12.99 25.33
C GLU A 42 13.16 -12.31 25.89
N GLU A 43 13.87 -11.58 25.03
CA GLU A 43 15.24 -11.09 25.26
C GLU A 43 15.42 -10.27 26.54
N PHE A 44 14.38 -9.52 26.93
CA PHE A 44 14.43 -8.64 28.10
C PHE A 44 14.44 -9.41 29.43
N PHE A 45 14.04 -10.69 29.45
CA PHE A 45 14.17 -11.52 30.65
C PHE A 45 15.61 -11.92 30.97
N GLN A 46 16.56 -11.79 30.03
CA GLN A 46 17.97 -12.07 30.32
C GLN A 46 18.60 -11.04 31.27
N GLY A 47 18.07 -9.81 31.30
CA GLY A 47 18.60 -8.72 32.14
C GLY A 47 17.62 -8.17 33.18
N HIS A 48 16.31 -8.38 33.02
CA HIS A 48 15.30 -7.82 33.91
C HIS A 48 15.04 -8.74 35.13
N PHE A 49 15.81 -8.48 36.20
CA PHE A 49 15.86 -9.21 37.47
C PHE A 49 16.43 -10.64 37.37
N PRO A 50 17.77 -10.81 37.36
CA PRO A 50 18.42 -12.12 37.38
C PRO A 50 17.91 -13.00 38.54
N GLY A 51 17.44 -14.20 38.22
CA GLY A 51 16.88 -15.16 39.19
C GLY A 51 15.40 -14.95 39.55
N ALA A 52 14.76 -13.87 39.10
CA ALA A 52 13.34 -13.60 39.32
C ALA A 52 12.71 -12.91 38.09
N PRO A 53 12.60 -13.62 36.94
CA PRO A 53 12.18 -13.02 35.69
C PRO A 53 10.76 -12.44 35.79
N LEU A 54 10.65 -11.15 35.48
CA LEU A 54 9.40 -10.38 35.56
C LEU A 54 9.21 -9.59 34.27
N LEU A 55 8.00 -9.57 33.70
CA LEU A 55 7.70 -8.75 32.53
C LEU A 55 7.74 -7.27 32.92
N PRO A 56 8.60 -6.44 32.30
CA PRO A 56 8.66 -5.01 32.57
C PRO A 56 7.30 -4.34 32.39
N ALA A 57 6.93 -3.47 33.34
CA ALA A 57 5.67 -2.74 33.33
C ALA A 57 5.46 -1.94 32.03
N VAL A 58 6.53 -1.36 31.49
CA VAL A 58 6.53 -0.63 30.22
C VAL A 58 6.19 -1.52 29.02
N LEU A 59 6.52 -2.82 29.04
CA LEU A 59 6.19 -3.74 27.97
C LEU A 59 4.72 -4.19 28.02
N MET A 60 4.11 -4.19 29.21
CA MET A 60 2.65 -4.35 29.32
C MET A 60 1.92 -3.15 28.71
N LEU A 61 2.38 -1.93 28.98
CA LEU A 61 1.82 -0.72 28.35
C LEU A 61 2.05 -0.71 26.84
N GLU A 62 3.24 -1.10 26.38
CA GLU A 62 3.55 -1.20 24.94
C GLU A 62 2.62 -2.21 24.25
N SER A 63 2.40 -3.37 24.87
CA SER A 63 1.47 -4.38 24.34
C SER A 63 0.05 -3.82 24.22
N LEU A 64 -0.43 -3.10 25.25
CA LEU A 64 -1.73 -2.43 25.21
C LEU A 64 -1.79 -1.34 24.12
N ALA A 65 -0.72 -0.57 23.94
CA ALA A 65 -0.64 0.47 22.93
C ALA A 65 -0.67 -0.09 21.49
N GLN A 66 -0.01 -1.23 21.25
CA GLN A 66 -0.05 -1.95 19.98
C GLN A 66 -1.47 -2.41 19.64
N VAL A 67 -2.17 -3.04 20.59
CA VAL A 67 -3.56 -3.49 20.42
C VAL A 67 -4.48 -2.29 20.14
N ALA A 68 -4.26 -1.17 20.83
CA ALA A 68 -5.05 0.04 20.64
C ALA A 68 -4.78 0.69 19.28
N ALA A 69 -3.53 0.68 18.80
CA ALA A 69 -3.17 1.13 17.46
C ALA A 69 -3.83 0.28 16.37
N ILE A 70 -3.84 -1.05 16.51
CA ILE A 70 -4.54 -1.97 15.61
C ILE A 70 -6.03 -1.60 15.54
N LEU A 71 -6.71 -1.48 16.69
CA LEU A 71 -8.12 -1.10 16.75
C LEU A 71 -8.37 0.27 16.10
N LEU A 72 -7.44 1.20 16.24
CA LEU A 72 -7.55 2.55 15.69
C LEU A 72 -7.34 2.60 14.18
N LEU A 73 -6.46 1.74 13.63
CA LEU A 73 -6.15 1.65 12.20
C LEU A 73 -7.16 0.80 11.42
N GLN A 74 -7.89 -0.10 12.09
CA GLN A 74 -8.89 -0.97 11.46
C GLN A 74 -10.25 -0.30 11.25
N ARG A 75 -10.39 0.98 11.56
CA ARG A 75 -11.63 1.73 11.33
C ARG A 75 -11.81 2.03 9.84
N ALA A 76 -13.05 2.05 9.38
CA ALA A 76 -13.38 2.40 7.99
C ALA A 76 -12.98 3.83 7.60
N ASP A 77 -12.89 4.74 8.58
CA ASP A 77 -12.50 6.14 8.41
C ASP A 77 -11.02 6.42 8.69
N ALA A 78 -10.21 5.38 8.98
CA ALA A 78 -8.78 5.55 9.19
C ALA A 78 -8.09 5.82 7.84
N PRO A 79 -7.22 6.84 7.71
CA PRO A 79 -6.42 7.04 6.52
C PRO A 79 -5.59 5.79 6.20
N ALA A 80 -5.51 5.44 4.92
CA ALA A 80 -4.91 4.18 4.45
C ALA A 80 -3.44 3.97 4.88
N ASN A 81 -2.72 5.05 5.20
CA ASN A 81 -1.33 5.07 5.68
C ASN A 81 -1.15 5.87 6.98
N ALA A 82 -2.23 6.09 7.74
CA ALA A 82 -2.09 6.73 9.04
C ALA A 82 -1.10 5.94 9.90
N ARG A 83 -0.17 6.66 10.54
CA ARG A 83 0.67 6.11 11.58
C ARG A 83 0.07 6.44 12.93
N VAL A 84 0.18 5.51 13.86
CA VAL A 84 -0.26 5.73 15.24
C VAL A 84 0.97 5.95 16.11
N SER A 85 0.94 7.05 16.86
CA SER A 85 1.92 7.38 17.88
C SER A 85 1.25 7.35 19.25
N LEU A 86 1.89 6.73 20.25
CA LEU A 86 1.49 6.90 21.64
C LEU A 86 1.91 8.31 22.10
N ARG A 87 0.95 9.14 22.46
CA ARG A 87 1.15 10.55 22.85
C ARG A 87 1.09 10.77 24.35
N GLY A 88 0.47 9.85 25.08
CA GLY A 88 0.37 9.94 26.54
C GLY A 88 -0.21 8.68 27.13
N VAL A 89 0.10 8.46 28.41
CA VAL A 89 -0.43 7.39 29.25
C VAL A 89 -0.89 8.04 30.54
N ASN A 90 -2.17 7.91 30.86
CA ASN A 90 -2.78 8.44 32.08
C ASN A 90 -3.23 7.30 32.98
N ASP A 91 -3.21 7.53 34.30
CA ASP A 91 -3.76 6.62 35.32
C ASP A 91 -3.24 5.18 35.23
N ALA A 92 -2.00 4.99 34.79
CA ALA A 92 -1.39 3.67 34.69
C ALA A 92 -1.23 3.02 36.07
N LYS A 93 -1.78 1.81 36.25
CA LYS A 93 -1.60 1.00 37.46
C LYS A 93 -1.13 -0.40 37.11
N PHE A 94 -0.16 -0.90 37.86
CA PHE A 94 0.35 -2.26 37.76
C PHE A 94 0.05 -2.98 39.07
N ARG A 95 -0.86 -3.94 39.01
CA ARG A 95 -1.49 -4.53 40.21
C ARG A 95 -0.82 -5.82 40.63
N ARG A 96 -0.18 -6.52 39.69
CA ARG A 96 0.45 -7.82 39.94
C ARG A 96 1.65 -8.02 39.03
N GLN A 97 2.61 -8.80 39.54
CA GLN A 97 3.71 -9.30 38.75
C GLN A 97 3.23 -10.28 37.67
N VAL A 98 3.81 -10.16 36.49
CA VAL A 98 3.56 -11.05 35.34
C VAL A 98 4.87 -11.73 34.99
N VAL A 99 4.87 -13.05 34.95
CA VAL A 99 6.09 -13.86 34.83
C VAL A 99 6.03 -14.76 33.59
N PRO A 100 7.17 -15.33 33.14
CA PRO A 100 7.15 -16.34 32.09
C PRO A 100 6.17 -17.48 32.38
N GLY A 101 5.38 -17.86 31.37
CA GLY A 101 4.30 -18.83 31.47
C GLY A 101 2.91 -18.19 31.59
N ASP A 102 2.82 -16.92 32.00
CA ASP A 102 1.56 -16.20 32.01
C ASP A 102 1.06 -15.91 30.59
N ARG A 103 -0.26 -15.80 30.46
CA ARG A 103 -0.92 -15.36 29.23
C ARG A 103 -1.72 -14.09 29.51
N LEU A 104 -1.29 -13.00 28.90
CA LEU A 104 -1.99 -11.73 28.97
C LEU A 104 -3.17 -11.72 28.00
N ARG A 105 -4.35 -11.40 28.53
CA ARG A 105 -5.51 -10.96 27.75
C ARG A 105 -5.56 -9.44 27.79
N LEU A 106 -5.42 -8.82 26.63
CA LEU A 106 -5.31 -7.38 26.44
C LEU A 106 -6.64 -6.86 25.88
N GLU A 107 -7.38 -6.09 26.68
CA GLU A 107 -8.67 -5.52 26.27
C GLU A 107 -8.56 -4.03 26.06
N ILE A 108 -8.94 -3.58 24.86
CA ILE A 108 -8.97 -2.16 24.49
C ILE A 108 -10.39 -1.76 24.12
N SER A 109 -10.84 -0.62 24.65
CA SER A 109 -12.06 0.07 24.23
C SER A 109 -11.75 1.49 23.78
N LEU A 110 -12.17 1.86 22.57
CA LEU A 110 -12.00 3.21 22.04
C LEU A 110 -13.02 4.17 22.68
N GLY A 111 -12.51 5.26 23.22
CA GLY A 111 -13.30 6.35 23.79
C GLY A 111 -13.52 7.49 22.80
N ARG A 112 -13.67 8.70 23.35
CA ARG A 112 -13.92 9.92 22.57
C ARG A 112 -12.73 10.22 21.63
N ARG A 113 -13.05 10.64 20.41
CA ARG A 113 -12.09 11.03 19.36
C ARG A 113 -12.22 12.50 19.02
N ARG A 114 -11.12 13.13 18.63
CA ARG A 114 -11.06 14.47 18.03
C ARG A 114 -10.04 14.43 16.91
N SER A 115 -10.38 14.84 15.69
CA SER A 115 -9.52 14.89 14.49
C SER A 115 -8.31 13.94 14.49
N SER A 116 -7.17 14.34 15.05
CA SER A 116 -5.89 13.60 15.07
C SER A 116 -5.58 12.83 16.36
N LEU A 117 -6.46 12.83 17.36
CA LEU A 117 -6.28 12.20 18.66
C LEU A 117 -7.43 11.25 19.02
N ALA A 118 -7.08 10.12 19.62
CA ALA A 118 -8.01 9.14 20.16
C ALA A 118 -7.60 8.75 21.58
N ARG A 119 -8.59 8.63 22.47
CA ARG A 119 -8.40 8.01 23.78
C ARG A 119 -8.82 6.55 23.73
N ALA A 120 -8.08 5.68 24.40
CA ALA A 120 -8.41 4.28 24.56
C ALA A 120 -8.31 3.88 26.03
N GLN A 121 -9.34 3.21 26.55
CA GLN A 121 -9.27 2.52 27.83
C GLN A 121 -8.63 1.16 27.60
N ALA A 122 -7.60 0.85 28.37
CA ALA A 122 -6.73 -0.29 28.14
C ALA A 122 -6.54 -1.10 29.44
N VAL A 123 -6.82 -2.39 29.40
CA VAL A 123 -6.72 -3.28 30.57
C VAL A 123 -6.08 -4.59 30.17
N ALA A 124 -5.11 -5.06 30.95
CA ALA A 124 -4.47 -6.35 30.79
C ALA A 124 -4.84 -7.28 31.96
N PHE A 125 -5.13 -8.54 31.64
CA PHE A 125 -5.49 -9.58 32.61
C PHE A 125 -4.58 -10.80 32.51
N VAL A 126 -4.41 -11.50 33.64
CA VAL A 126 -3.97 -12.92 33.68
C VAL A 126 -5.11 -13.71 34.33
N GLY A 127 -5.75 -14.58 33.55
CA GLY A 127 -7.05 -15.16 33.92
C GLY A 127 -8.10 -14.05 34.11
N ASP A 128 -8.67 -14.00 35.32
CA ASP A 128 -9.68 -12.99 35.71
C ASP A 128 -9.09 -11.80 36.49
N GLN A 129 -7.78 -11.82 36.76
CA GLN A 129 -7.12 -10.81 37.58
C GLN A 129 -6.57 -9.69 36.70
N VAL A 130 -6.91 -8.44 37.02
CA VAL A 130 -6.30 -7.26 36.37
C VAL A 130 -4.85 -7.17 36.80
N VAL A 131 -3.93 -7.14 35.84
CA VAL A 131 -2.49 -6.99 36.09
C VAL A 131 -1.97 -5.61 35.70
N ALA A 132 -2.55 -4.98 34.68
CA ALA A 132 -2.28 -3.59 34.32
C ALA A 132 -3.53 -2.89 33.78
N GLU A 133 -3.65 -1.58 34.00
CA GLU A 133 -4.69 -0.72 33.43
C GLU A 133 -4.11 0.66 33.13
N ALA A 134 -4.59 1.33 32.08
CA ALA A 134 -4.25 2.71 31.73
C ALA A 134 -5.28 3.34 30.78
N GLU A 135 -5.33 4.67 30.75
CA GLU A 135 -5.92 5.42 29.64
C GLU A 135 -4.80 5.85 28.67
N LEU A 136 -4.88 5.39 27.43
CA LEU A 136 -3.90 5.71 26.38
C LEU A 136 -4.40 6.87 25.52
N LEU A 137 -3.53 7.84 25.27
CA LEU A 137 -3.75 8.89 24.28
C LEU A 137 -2.93 8.57 23.02
N LEU A 138 -3.63 8.35 21.91
CA LEU A 138 -3.03 7.97 20.63
C LEU A 138 -3.20 9.11 19.63
N GLY A 139 -2.13 9.43 18.90
CA GLY A 139 -2.17 10.38 17.79
C GLY A 139 -2.14 9.66 16.45
N LEU A 140 -3.10 9.95 15.58
CA LEU A 140 -3.00 9.65 14.15
C LEU A 140 -2.18 10.76 13.50
N VAL A 141 -1.08 10.37 12.88
CA VAL A 141 -0.27 11.26 12.05
C VAL A 141 -0.43 10.78 10.60
N PRO A 142 -0.79 11.66 9.66
CA PRO A 142 -0.66 11.35 8.24
C PRO A 142 0.80 11.00 7.96
N ASP A 143 1.05 9.97 7.15
CA ASP A 143 2.41 9.65 6.74
C ASP A 143 2.97 10.88 5.99
N ARG A 144 4.21 11.27 6.30
CA ARG A 144 4.85 12.36 5.58
C ARG A 144 5.26 11.86 4.20
N THR A 145 5.29 12.75 3.22
CA THR A 145 5.99 12.45 1.97
C THR A 145 7.46 12.19 2.29
N GLU A 146 7.97 11.02 1.91
CA GLU A 146 9.37 10.63 2.11
C GLU A 146 10.04 10.56 0.74
N ILE A 147 11.14 11.28 0.58
CA ILE A 147 11.92 11.28 -0.66
C ILE A 147 13.33 10.87 -0.30
N ASP A 148 13.79 9.76 -0.85
CA ASP A 148 15.16 9.31 -0.65
C ASP A 148 16.16 10.40 -1.12
N PRO A 149 17.24 10.68 -0.37
CA PRO A 149 18.20 11.73 -0.73
C PRO A 149 18.85 11.56 -2.11
N SER A 150 18.89 10.34 -2.64
CA SER A 150 19.46 10.03 -3.95
C SER A 150 18.45 10.14 -5.11
N ALA A 151 17.17 10.35 -4.82
CA ALA A 151 16.15 10.57 -5.83
C ALA A 151 16.29 11.97 -6.45
N ILE A 152 16.05 12.07 -7.76
CA ILE A 152 16.06 13.33 -8.50
C ILE A 152 14.62 13.73 -8.76
N VAL A 153 14.10 14.66 -7.96
CA VAL A 153 12.74 15.18 -8.10
C VAL A 153 12.81 16.62 -8.58
N HIS A 154 12.24 16.89 -9.75
CA HIS A 154 12.21 18.24 -10.28
C HIS A 154 11.39 19.18 -9.35
N PRO A 155 11.82 20.42 -9.08
CA PRO A 155 11.13 21.33 -8.15
C PRO A 155 9.67 21.66 -8.48
N LEU A 156 9.27 21.49 -9.74
CA LEU A 156 7.89 21.72 -10.21
C LEU A 156 6.99 20.47 -10.10
N ALA A 157 7.56 19.31 -9.81
CA ALA A 157 6.78 18.09 -9.60
C ALA A 157 5.88 18.24 -8.38
N GLN A 158 4.68 17.67 -8.45
CA GLN A 158 3.71 17.68 -7.35
C GLN A 158 3.60 16.29 -6.76
N ILE A 159 3.94 16.15 -5.49
CA ILE A 159 3.94 14.88 -4.79
C ILE A 159 2.90 14.94 -3.66
N GLY A 160 1.93 14.04 -3.70
CA GLY A 160 0.88 13.95 -2.69
C GLY A 160 1.41 13.51 -1.33
N GLU A 161 0.61 13.79 -0.29
CA GLU A 161 0.92 13.43 1.09
C GLU A 161 1.11 11.90 1.23
N GLY A 162 2.05 11.51 2.08
CA GLY A 162 2.32 10.10 2.38
C GLY A 162 2.90 9.27 1.23
N THR A 163 3.22 9.89 0.10
CA THR A 163 3.91 9.24 -1.01
C THR A 163 5.40 9.05 -0.67
N THR A 164 5.93 7.86 -0.96
CA THR A 164 7.34 7.52 -0.76
C THR A 164 8.05 7.41 -2.11
N ILE A 165 9.20 8.07 -2.26
CA ILE A 165 10.04 8.02 -3.45
C ILE A 165 11.36 7.34 -3.08
N GLY A 166 11.61 6.17 -3.68
CA GLY A 166 12.77 5.32 -3.39
C GLY A 166 14.08 5.81 -4.04
N PRO A 167 15.20 5.16 -3.69
CA PRO A 167 16.53 5.56 -4.12
C PRO A 167 16.67 5.67 -5.64
N HIS A 168 17.39 6.69 -6.11
CA HIS A 168 17.71 6.91 -7.52
C HIS A 168 16.50 7.02 -8.47
N ALA A 169 15.28 7.18 -7.97
CA ALA A 169 14.12 7.47 -8.81
C ALA A 169 14.23 8.87 -9.41
N THR A 170 13.68 9.06 -10.62
CA THR A 170 13.69 10.34 -11.32
C THR A 170 12.26 10.80 -11.62
N ILE A 171 11.91 12.00 -11.17
CA ILE A 171 10.58 12.59 -11.35
C ILE A 171 10.69 13.92 -12.12
N GLY A 172 10.02 13.99 -13.27
CA GLY A 172 10.04 15.12 -14.20
C GLY A 172 9.22 16.34 -13.77
N ALA A 173 9.42 17.45 -14.48
CA ALA A 173 8.86 18.76 -14.12
C ALA A 173 7.33 18.86 -14.17
N HIS A 174 6.70 18.08 -15.05
CA HIS A 174 5.25 18.13 -15.29
C HIS A 174 4.48 16.99 -14.65
N VAL A 175 5.14 16.26 -13.74
CA VAL A 175 4.57 15.09 -13.07
C VAL A 175 3.75 15.51 -11.87
N ARG A 176 2.56 14.94 -11.75
CA ARG A 176 1.72 14.99 -10.54
C ARG A 176 1.45 13.58 -10.06
N ILE A 177 1.84 13.29 -8.82
CA ILE A 177 1.62 12.00 -8.15
C ILE A 177 0.67 12.26 -6.98
N GLY A 178 -0.39 11.45 -6.90
CA GLY A 178 -1.37 11.49 -5.82
C GLY A 178 -0.80 11.11 -4.46
N ALA A 179 -1.68 11.02 -3.48
CA ALA A 179 -1.32 10.66 -2.12
C ALA A 179 -1.01 9.16 -1.99
N ASN A 180 -0.17 8.82 -1.03
CA ASN A 180 0.07 7.44 -0.58
C ASN A 180 0.60 6.50 -1.67
N CYS A 181 1.28 7.04 -2.67
CA CYS A 181 1.92 6.25 -3.72
C CYS A 181 3.28 5.71 -3.23
N ARG A 182 3.71 4.59 -3.79
CA ARG A 182 5.05 4.04 -3.56
C ARG A 182 5.80 4.00 -4.89
N ILE A 183 6.85 4.81 -4.99
CA ILE A 183 7.72 4.85 -6.16
C ILE A 183 9.01 4.10 -5.83
N GLY A 184 9.26 3.03 -6.56
CA GLY A 184 10.38 2.13 -6.36
C GLY A 184 11.71 2.70 -6.82
N ALA A 185 12.79 2.04 -6.43
CA ALA A 185 14.14 2.47 -6.77
C ALA A 185 14.36 2.55 -8.28
N SER A 186 15.04 3.59 -8.74
CA SER A 186 15.37 3.79 -10.16
C SER A 186 14.17 3.78 -11.12
N ALA A 187 12.95 3.99 -10.62
CA ALA A 187 11.80 4.25 -11.48
C ALA A 187 11.93 5.64 -12.11
N VAL A 188 11.52 5.78 -13.37
CA VAL A 188 11.54 7.05 -14.10
C VAL A 188 10.11 7.45 -14.42
N ILE A 189 9.67 8.57 -13.90
CA ILE A 189 8.35 9.15 -14.16
C ILE A 189 8.57 10.54 -14.74
N ASP A 190 8.15 10.75 -15.98
CA ASP A 190 8.41 12.01 -16.69
C ASP A 190 7.23 12.38 -17.61
N GLY A 191 7.39 13.46 -18.37
CA GLY A 191 6.37 13.99 -19.26
C GLY A 191 5.20 14.60 -18.50
N TRP A 192 4.15 14.93 -19.25
CA TRP A 192 2.92 15.48 -18.70
C TRP A 192 2.04 14.36 -18.16
N THR A 193 2.39 13.91 -16.97
CA THR A 193 1.89 12.68 -16.36
C THR A 193 1.19 12.96 -15.05
N GLU A 194 -0.06 12.51 -14.96
CA GLU A 194 -0.87 12.55 -13.75
C GLU A 194 -1.13 11.12 -13.26
N ILE A 195 -0.82 10.85 -11.99
CA ILE A 195 -0.99 9.55 -11.33
C ILE A 195 -1.87 9.75 -10.10
N GLY A 196 -2.96 9.00 -10.01
CA GLY A 196 -3.87 9.03 -8.87
C GLY A 196 -3.28 8.41 -7.61
N ASP A 197 -4.08 8.41 -6.54
CA ASP A 197 -3.65 7.98 -5.20
C ASP A 197 -3.37 6.47 -5.12
N GLU A 198 -2.61 6.09 -4.08
CA GLU A 198 -2.41 4.70 -3.65
C GLU A 198 -1.82 3.80 -4.76
N CYS A 199 -1.08 4.35 -5.71
CA CYS A 199 -0.41 3.55 -6.75
C CYS A 199 0.94 3.00 -6.27
N GLU A 200 1.29 1.82 -6.75
CA GLU A 200 2.59 1.18 -6.50
C GLU A 200 3.34 1.05 -7.81
N ILE A 201 4.50 1.69 -7.91
CA ILE A 201 5.37 1.66 -9.08
C ILE A 201 6.67 1.02 -8.64
N TYR A 202 6.97 -0.17 -9.16
CA TYR A 202 8.13 -0.98 -8.77
C TYR A 202 9.41 -0.50 -9.46
N PRO A 203 10.58 -1.00 -9.01
CA PRO A 203 11.86 -0.58 -9.55
C PRO A 203 11.97 -0.70 -11.07
N PHE A 204 12.69 0.24 -11.67
CA PHE A 204 12.98 0.30 -13.11
C PHE A 204 11.77 0.46 -14.04
N ALA A 205 10.58 0.74 -13.51
CA ALA A 205 9.44 1.13 -14.34
C ALA A 205 9.69 2.50 -15.00
N SER A 206 9.18 2.67 -16.22
CA SER A 206 9.34 3.88 -17.03
C SER A 206 7.97 4.40 -17.47
N ILE A 207 7.49 5.45 -16.80
CA ILE A 207 6.11 5.92 -16.88
C ILE A 207 6.08 7.35 -17.44
N GLY A 208 5.22 7.59 -18.44
CA GLY A 208 5.03 8.91 -19.04
C GLY A 208 6.06 9.31 -20.10
N GLN A 209 6.92 8.36 -20.49
CA GLN A 209 7.94 8.59 -21.52
C GLN A 209 7.32 8.92 -22.88
N VAL A 210 8.14 9.54 -23.74
CA VAL A 210 7.78 9.86 -25.13
C VAL A 210 7.33 8.60 -25.88
N PRO A 211 6.31 8.70 -26.75
CA PRO A 211 5.84 7.55 -27.53
C PRO A 211 6.91 7.07 -28.52
N GLN A 212 6.81 5.80 -28.89
CA GLN A 212 7.67 5.19 -29.93
C GLN A 212 7.15 5.42 -31.36
N ASP A 213 6.04 6.16 -31.53
CA ASP A 213 5.53 6.53 -32.85
C ASP A 213 6.55 7.46 -33.55
N LEU A 214 7.01 7.05 -34.74
CA LEU A 214 7.98 7.78 -35.56
C LEU A 214 7.49 9.17 -36.01
N LYS A 215 6.17 9.41 -35.96
CA LYS A 215 5.56 10.70 -36.27
C LYS A 215 5.66 11.69 -35.12
N PHE A 216 5.97 11.26 -33.90
CA PHE A 216 6.09 12.14 -32.74
C PHE A 216 7.25 13.12 -32.92
N ARG A 217 6.99 14.42 -32.72
CA ARG A 217 7.95 15.51 -32.93
C ARG A 217 8.25 16.31 -31.66
N GLY A 218 7.89 15.79 -30.50
CA GLY A 218 8.08 16.49 -29.23
C GLY A 218 6.88 17.30 -28.78
N GLU A 219 5.71 17.10 -29.40
CA GLU A 219 4.49 17.77 -28.99
C GLU A 219 4.12 17.51 -27.51
N GLU A 220 3.33 18.43 -26.95
CA GLU A 220 2.78 18.30 -25.61
C GLU A 220 1.61 17.32 -25.61
N THR A 221 1.88 16.11 -25.14
CA THR A 221 0.90 15.04 -24.96
C THR A 221 0.94 14.51 -23.54
N ARG A 222 -0.17 13.89 -23.11
CA ARG A 222 -0.43 13.56 -21.71
C ARG A 222 -0.52 12.06 -21.45
N LEU A 223 -0.29 11.70 -20.20
CA LEU A 223 -0.64 10.43 -19.59
C LEU A 223 -1.50 10.70 -18.35
N ALA A 224 -2.64 10.03 -18.23
CA ALA A 224 -3.46 10.08 -17.01
C ALA A 224 -3.70 8.67 -16.47
N ILE A 225 -3.30 8.43 -15.23
CA ILE A 225 -3.42 7.16 -14.52
C ILE A 225 -4.33 7.36 -13.31
N GLY A 226 -5.31 6.48 -13.13
CA GLY A 226 -6.19 6.46 -11.97
C GLY A 226 -5.49 6.02 -10.68
N ARG A 227 -6.26 5.49 -9.73
CA ARG A 227 -5.77 5.14 -8.38
C ARG A 227 -5.58 3.64 -8.19
N ARG A 228 -4.78 3.26 -7.19
CA ARG A 228 -4.59 1.85 -6.77
C ARG A 228 -4.09 0.92 -7.88
N ASN A 229 -3.29 1.44 -8.80
CA ASN A 229 -2.67 0.64 -9.83
C ASN A 229 -1.34 0.08 -9.33
N ILE A 230 -1.00 -1.13 -9.76
CA ILE A 230 0.28 -1.77 -9.48
C ILE A 230 1.04 -1.89 -10.80
N PHE A 231 2.14 -1.17 -10.93
CA PHE A 231 3.07 -1.28 -12.05
C PHE A 231 4.31 -2.01 -11.56
N ARG A 232 4.49 -3.25 -12.00
CA ARG A 232 5.64 -4.09 -11.64
C ARG A 232 6.91 -3.66 -12.37
N GLU A 233 7.98 -4.38 -12.09
CA GLU A 233 9.33 -4.09 -12.57
C GLU A 233 9.37 -3.99 -14.09
N PHE A 234 10.11 -3.00 -14.61
CA PHE A 234 10.30 -2.78 -16.06
C PHE A 234 9.02 -2.52 -16.87
N VAL A 235 7.90 -2.19 -16.22
CA VAL A 235 6.70 -1.74 -16.94
C VAL A 235 6.99 -0.43 -17.67
N THR A 236 6.50 -0.31 -18.90
CA THR A 236 6.63 0.90 -19.71
C THR A 236 5.27 1.44 -20.10
N VAL A 237 5.03 2.73 -19.84
CA VAL A 237 3.78 3.41 -20.21
C VAL A 237 4.11 4.71 -20.91
N HIS A 238 3.66 4.87 -22.14
CA HIS A 238 4.01 6.00 -22.99
C HIS A 238 2.84 6.97 -23.12
N ARG A 239 3.15 8.27 -23.16
CA ARG A 239 2.16 9.32 -23.41
C ARG A 239 1.60 9.25 -24.84
N GLY A 240 0.51 9.97 -25.09
CA GLY A 240 -0.13 9.96 -26.41
C GLY A 240 0.67 10.67 -27.52
N THR A 241 0.06 10.76 -28.69
CA THR A 241 0.54 11.50 -29.87
C THR A 241 -0.51 12.53 -30.31
N GLN A 242 -0.12 13.65 -30.91
CA GLN A 242 -1.11 14.66 -31.33
C GLN A 242 -2.15 14.07 -32.31
N GLY A 243 -1.71 13.18 -33.21
CA GLY A 243 -2.60 12.51 -34.17
C GLY A 243 -3.52 11.46 -33.54
N GLY A 244 -3.20 10.96 -32.35
CA GLY A 244 -3.95 9.93 -31.63
C GLY A 244 -4.92 10.43 -30.56
N GLY A 245 -5.07 11.75 -30.43
CA GLY A 245 -5.86 12.37 -29.36
C GLY A 245 -5.02 12.93 -28.21
N GLY A 246 -3.70 12.77 -28.28
CA GLY A 246 -2.73 13.42 -27.39
C GLY A 246 -2.71 12.88 -25.97
N LYS A 247 -3.36 11.74 -25.71
CA LYS A 247 -3.55 11.23 -24.35
C LYS A 247 -3.62 9.72 -24.30
N THR A 248 -2.74 9.13 -23.49
CA THR A 248 -2.91 7.76 -22.98
C THR A 248 -3.66 7.81 -21.65
N THR A 249 -4.62 6.92 -21.42
CA THR A 249 -5.38 6.85 -20.16
C THR A 249 -5.40 5.45 -19.57
N ILE A 250 -5.19 5.35 -18.26
CA ILE A 250 -5.33 4.12 -17.48
C ILE A 250 -6.28 4.40 -16.32
N GLY A 251 -7.27 3.52 -16.11
CA GLY A 251 -8.20 3.58 -15.00
C GLY A 251 -7.56 3.22 -13.65
N SER A 252 -8.31 2.54 -12.80
CA SER A 252 -7.97 2.25 -11.41
C SER A 252 -7.99 0.76 -11.11
N ARG A 253 -7.24 0.36 -10.06
CA ARG A 253 -7.20 -1.04 -9.55
C ARG A 253 -6.70 -2.05 -10.57
N ASN A 254 -5.79 -1.63 -11.46
CA ASN A 254 -5.18 -2.50 -12.45
C ASN A 254 -3.87 -3.09 -11.93
N VAL A 255 -3.52 -4.28 -12.44
CA VAL A 255 -2.22 -4.92 -12.18
C VAL A 255 -1.48 -5.08 -13.51
N PHE A 256 -0.32 -4.43 -13.61
CA PHE A 256 0.61 -4.56 -14.72
C PHE A 256 1.82 -5.34 -14.24
N MET A 257 1.92 -6.62 -14.60
CA MET A 257 3.06 -7.45 -14.23
C MET A 257 4.34 -7.05 -14.99
N ALA A 258 5.46 -7.71 -14.67
CA ALA A 258 6.77 -7.28 -15.16
C ALA A 258 6.83 -7.21 -16.70
N TYR A 259 7.53 -6.20 -17.22
CA TYR A 259 7.71 -5.95 -18.66
C TYR A 259 6.44 -5.68 -19.46
N VAL A 260 5.32 -5.36 -18.82
CA VAL A 260 4.13 -4.92 -19.57
C VAL A 260 4.42 -3.60 -20.29
N HIS A 261 3.94 -3.50 -21.53
CA HIS A 261 4.04 -2.29 -22.34
C HIS A 261 2.66 -1.73 -22.67
N VAL A 262 2.45 -0.46 -22.35
CA VAL A 262 1.30 0.34 -22.78
C VAL A 262 1.81 1.43 -23.73
N ALA A 263 1.54 1.25 -25.02
CA ALA A 263 1.91 2.21 -26.05
C ALA A 263 1.09 3.50 -25.96
N HIS A 264 1.38 4.40 -26.90
CA HIS A 264 0.72 5.68 -27.04
C HIS A 264 -0.78 5.56 -27.34
N ASP A 265 -1.55 6.52 -26.85
CA ASP A 265 -2.98 6.70 -27.14
C ASP A 265 -3.85 5.50 -26.74
N CYS A 266 -3.34 4.64 -25.85
CA CYS A 266 -4.12 3.54 -25.30
C CYS A 266 -5.15 4.05 -24.28
N HIS A 267 -6.27 3.34 -24.20
CA HIS A 267 -7.31 3.57 -23.19
C HIS A 267 -7.56 2.28 -22.42
N VAL A 268 -7.03 2.19 -21.20
CA VAL A 268 -7.21 1.04 -20.29
C VAL A 268 -8.23 1.41 -19.21
N GLY A 269 -9.22 0.55 -18.99
CA GLY A 269 -10.26 0.69 -17.98
C GLY A 269 -9.80 0.35 -16.56
N ASP A 270 -10.75 -0.13 -15.76
CA ASP A 270 -10.59 -0.48 -14.35
C ASP A 270 -10.48 -2.00 -14.11
N ASN A 271 -9.84 -2.39 -13.02
CA ASN A 271 -9.80 -3.80 -12.55
C ASN A 271 -9.22 -4.80 -13.57
N THR A 272 -8.31 -4.35 -14.44
CA THR A 272 -7.68 -5.18 -15.46
C THR A 272 -6.40 -5.83 -14.93
N ILE A 273 -6.02 -6.96 -15.52
CA ILE A 273 -4.80 -7.69 -15.19
C ILE A 273 -4.01 -7.96 -16.47
N PHE A 274 -2.75 -7.55 -16.46
CA PHE A 274 -1.79 -7.79 -17.52
C PHE A 274 -0.67 -8.70 -16.98
N GLY A 275 -0.58 -9.91 -17.52
CA GLY A 275 0.49 -10.86 -17.24
C GLY A 275 1.82 -10.37 -17.80
N ASN A 276 2.92 -10.99 -17.35
CA ASN A 276 4.28 -10.58 -17.73
C ASN A 276 4.43 -10.45 -19.26
N MET A 277 5.09 -9.38 -19.71
CA MET A 277 5.32 -9.09 -21.14
C MET A 277 4.05 -8.90 -21.98
N ALA A 278 2.87 -8.73 -21.38
CA ALA A 278 1.69 -8.32 -22.16
C ALA A 278 1.95 -6.95 -22.81
N THR A 279 1.66 -6.83 -24.09
CA THR A 279 2.08 -5.68 -24.91
C THR A 279 0.90 -5.11 -25.66
N LEU A 280 0.61 -3.83 -25.45
CA LEU A 280 -0.39 -3.09 -26.21
C LEU A 280 0.30 -2.25 -27.29
N GLY A 281 -0.14 -2.41 -28.55
CA GLY A 281 0.21 -1.48 -29.62
C GLY A 281 -0.50 -0.13 -29.47
N GLY A 282 -0.15 0.83 -30.33
CA GLY A 282 -0.75 2.18 -30.28
C GLY A 282 -2.27 2.16 -30.44
N HIS A 283 -2.95 3.08 -29.77
CA HIS A 283 -4.41 3.28 -29.88
C HIS A 283 -5.28 2.10 -29.40
N VAL A 284 -4.73 1.18 -28.61
CA VAL A 284 -5.51 0.03 -28.12
C VAL A 284 -6.48 0.45 -27.03
N THR A 285 -7.71 -0.06 -27.09
CA THR A 285 -8.70 0.09 -26.01
C THR A 285 -8.84 -1.21 -25.24
N VAL A 286 -8.66 -1.18 -23.92
CA VAL A 286 -8.89 -2.30 -23.01
C VAL A 286 -10.00 -1.89 -22.03
N GLU A 287 -11.12 -2.60 -22.06
CA GLU A 287 -12.24 -2.32 -21.15
C GLU A 287 -12.04 -2.91 -19.74
N ASP A 288 -12.97 -2.62 -18.85
CA ASP A 288 -12.92 -3.05 -17.45
C ASP A 288 -12.86 -4.59 -17.30
N CYS A 289 -12.19 -5.03 -16.23
CA CYS A 289 -12.15 -6.43 -15.80
C CYS A 289 -11.51 -7.39 -16.83
N VAL A 290 -10.76 -6.88 -17.81
CA VAL A 290 -10.05 -7.67 -18.80
C VAL A 290 -8.83 -8.36 -18.18
N ASN A 291 -8.57 -9.59 -18.61
CA ASN A 291 -7.33 -10.31 -18.35
C ASN A 291 -6.55 -10.52 -19.64
N ILE A 292 -5.31 -10.01 -19.71
CA ILE A 292 -4.37 -10.28 -20.80
C ILE A 292 -3.22 -11.10 -20.24
N SER A 293 -3.19 -12.38 -20.56
CA SER A 293 -2.19 -13.31 -20.01
C SER A 293 -0.78 -13.04 -20.53
N ALA A 294 0.21 -13.60 -19.85
CA ALA A 294 1.62 -13.39 -20.14
C ALA A 294 2.02 -13.66 -21.61
N GLY A 295 2.94 -12.84 -22.12
CA GLY A 295 3.49 -12.92 -23.47
C GLY A 295 2.49 -12.58 -24.59
N SER A 296 1.32 -12.04 -24.26
CA SER A 296 0.30 -11.75 -25.27
C SER A 296 0.42 -10.33 -25.82
N GLY A 297 0.12 -10.16 -27.11
CA GLY A 297 0.13 -8.87 -27.79
C GLY A 297 -1.26 -8.45 -28.26
N VAL A 298 -1.56 -7.16 -28.19
CA VAL A 298 -2.74 -6.56 -28.82
C VAL A 298 -2.28 -5.58 -29.88
N HIS A 299 -2.62 -5.86 -31.14
CA HIS A 299 -2.20 -5.04 -32.27
C HIS A 299 -2.85 -3.65 -32.22
N GLN A 300 -2.19 -2.66 -32.82
CA GLN A 300 -2.66 -1.27 -32.82
C GLN A 300 -4.13 -1.15 -33.27
N PHE A 301 -4.84 -0.20 -32.68
CA PHE A 301 -6.27 0.10 -32.88
C PHE A 301 -7.28 -0.98 -32.45
N CYS A 302 -6.83 -2.15 -31.98
CA CYS A 302 -7.76 -3.18 -31.54
C CYS A 302 -8.40 -2.83 -30.19
N ARG A 303 -9.58 -3.41 -29.95
CA ARG A 303 -10.29 -3.36 -28.68
C ARG A 303 -10.30 -4.72 -27.98
N VAL A 304 -10.17 -4.71 -26.66
CA VAL A 304 -10.40 -5.88 -25.81
C VAL A 304 -11.61 -5.58 -24.92
N GLY A 305 -12.73 -6.24 -25.21
CA GLY A 305 -14.02 -5.98 -24.58
C GLY A 305 -14.07 -6.38 -23.10
N ARG A 306 -15.02 -5.81 -22.36
CA ARG A 306 -15.18 -6.03 -20.91
C ARG A 306 -15.15 -7.50 -20.53
N HIS A 307 -14.49 -7.84 -19.43
CA HIS A 307 -14.38 -9.23 -18.95
C HIS A 307 -13.78 -10.23 -19.96
N ALA A 308 -13.20 -9.78 -21.07
CA ALA A 308 -12.53 -10.68 -22.00
C ALA A 308 -11.28 -11.29 -21.34
N PHE A 309 -10.95 -12.51 -21.78
CA PHE A 309 -9.75 -13.22 -21.36
C PHE A 309 -8.89 -13.54 -22.58
N ILE A 310 -7.70 -12.94 -22.65
CA ILE A 310 -6.69 -13.27 -23.66
C ILE A 310 -5.75 -14.31 -23.06
N GLY A 311 -5.71 -15.50 -23.67
CA GLY A 311 -4.84 -16.59 -23.23
C GLY A 311 -3.36 -16.31 -23.49
N GLY A 312 -2.48 -16.93 -22.70
CA GLY A 312 -1.04 -16.65 -22.77
C GLY A 312 -0.46 -16.93 -24.16
N TYR A 313 0.50 -16.09 -24.55
CA TYR A 313 1.16 -16.09 -25.85
C TYR A 313 0.22 -15.91 -27.06
N SER A 314 -0.88 -15.17 -26.87
CA SER A 314 -1.81 -14.87 -27.98
C SER A 314 -1.49 -13.54 -28.64
N VAL A 315 -1.80 -13.41 -29.93
CA VAL A 315 -1.75 -12.14 -30.66
C VAL A 315 -3.16 -11.77 -31.11
N VAL A 316 -3.68 -10.67 -30.58
CA VAL A 316 -5.00 -10.12 -30.92
C VAL A 316 -4.82 -9.14 -32.08
N THR A 317 -5.29 -9.53 -33.27
CA THR A 317 -5.19 -8.74 -34.52
C THR A 317 -6.50 -8.13 -34.98
N LYS A 318 -7.59 -8.45 -34.26
CA LYS A 318 -8.94 -7.90 -34.41
C LYS A 318 -9.55 -7.78 -33.01
N ASP A 319 -10.62 -7.01 -32.89
CA ASP A 319 -11.28 -6.82 -31.60
C ASP A 319 -11.63 -8.14 -30.91
N ALA A 320 -11.23 -8.26 -29.64
CA ALA A 320 -11.60 -9.37 -28.78
C ALA A 320 -12.93 -9.05 -28.09
N LEU A 321 -13.91 -9.94 -28.27
CA LEU A 321 -15.28 -9.73 -27.80
C LEU A 321 -15.36 -9.71 -26.27
N PRO A 322 -16.28 -8.91 -25.69
CA PRO A 322 -16.51 -8.90 -24.24
C PRO A 322 -17.02 -10.27 -23.77
N TYR A 323 -16.69 -10.64 -22.53
CA TYR A 323 -17.05 -11.91 -21.89
C TYR A 323 -16.55 -13.17 -22.61
N ALA A 324 -15.68 -13.02 -23.62
CA ALA A 324 -15.18 -14.11 -24.42
C ALA A 324 -13.73 -14.43 -24.06
N ARG A 325 -13.36 -15.71 -24.25
CA ARG A 325 -11.96 -16.15 -24.21
C ARG A 325 -11.39 -16.18 -25.62
N THR A 326 -10.31 -15.44 -25.85
CA THR A 326 -9.54 -15.45 -27.11
C THR A 326 -8.18 -16.08 -26.83
N VAL A 327 -7.82 -17.12 -27.58
CA VAL A 327 -6.51 -17.79 -27.46
C VAL A 327 -5.95 -18.00 -28.86
N GLY A 328 -4.71 -17.55 -29.10
CA GLY A 328 -4.01 -17.79 -30.35
C GLY A 328 -3.65 -19.27 -30.52
N SER A 329 -3.56 -19.71 -31.77
CA SER A 329 -2.99 -21.02 -32.10
C SER A 329 -1.51 -21.03 -31.70
N ARG A 330 -1.12 -22.04 -30.93
CA ARG A 330 0.25 -22.24 -30.42
C ARG A 330 1.01 -23.21 -31.31
#